data_AF-A0A239GGK7-F1
#
_entry.id   AF-A0A239GGK7-F1
#
_cell.length_a   1.000
_cell.length_b   1.000
_cell.length_c   1.000
_cell.angle_alpha   90.00
_cell.angle_beta   90.00
_cell.angle_gamma   90.00
#
_symmetry.space_group_name_H-M   'P 1'
#
loop_
_entity.id
_entity.type
_entity.pdbx_description
1 polymer ?
#
loop_
_entity_poly.entity_id
_entity_poly.type
_entity_poly.pdbx_seq_one_letter_code
_entity_poly.pdbx_strand_id
1 'polypeptide(L)'
;MSRSATSPGAGLATQCRLGNPDRTYQLLTDACQDLDAATGHLLHAQLVLLLMNHIGDDDVLQEAIQIARQGLKRLAVTPSHSPRAHIEGARS
;
A
#
# COMPACT_ATOMS: atom_id res chain seq x y z
N MET A 1 -2.20 -41.69 -6.08
CA MET A 1 -1.03 -40.81 -5.93
C MET A 1 -1.53 -39.41 -5.65
N SER A 2 -1.46 -39.02 -4.37
CA SER A 2 -1.96 -37.78 -3.82
C SER A 2 -1.25 -36.58 -4.44
N ARG A 3 -1.99 -35.65 -5.03
CA ARG A 3 -1.47 -34.30 -5.27
C ARG A 3 -1.48 -33.61 -3.92
N SER A 4 -0.28 -33.35 -3.41
CA SER A 4 -0.04 -32.60 -2.18
C SER A 4 -0.85 -31.31 -2.20
N ALA A 5 -1.55 -31.04 -1.10
CA ALA A 5 -2.19 -29.77 -0.86
C ALA A 5 -1.13 -28.67 -0.94
N THR A 6 -1.30 -27.76 -1.90
CA THR A 6 -0.63 -26.46 -1.95
C THR A 6 -0.86 -25.78 -0.60
N SER A 7 0.22 -25.47 0.11
CA SER A 7 0.18 -24.74 1.37
C SER A 7 -0.47 -23.37 1.17
N PRO A 8 -1.28 -22.87 2.12
CA PRO A 8 -1.88 -21.54 2.02
C PRO A 8 -0.78 -20.46 2.19
N GLY A 9 -0.63 -19.61 1.19
CA GLY A 9 0.04 -18.30 1.25
C GLY A 9 1.56 -18.33 1.32
N ALA A 10 2.25 -18.24 0.18
CA ALA A 10 3.59 -17.66 0.14
C ALA A 10 3.46 -16.19 0.58
N GLY A 11 3.67 -15.93 1.88
CA GLY A 11 3.20 -14.70 2.51
C GLY A 11 3.79 -13.43 1.90
N LEU A 12 2.91 -12.48 1.56
CA LEU A 12 3.33 -11.18 1.07
C LEU A 12 4.26 -10.50 2.07
N ALA A 13 5.35 -10.03 1.49
CA ALA A 13 6.33 -9.16 2.07
C ALA A 13 5.78 -7.76 2.48
N THR A 14 5.22 -7.58 3.68
CA THR A 14 4.68 -6.27 4.13
C THR A 14 5.68 -5.31 4.80
N GLN A 15 6.83 -5.80 5.24
CA GLN A 15 7.94 -4.99 5.79
C GLN A 15 8.83 -4.43 4.67
N CYS A 16 9.43 -3.26 4.91
CA CYS A 16 10.42 -2.69 3.99
C CYS A 16 11.62 -3.62 3.84
N ARG A 17 11.99 -3.93 2.59
CA ARG A 17 13.11 -4.81 2.21
C ARG A 17 14.18 -4.09 1.41
N LEU A 18 14.02 -2.79 1.20
CA LEU A 18 14.92 -1.99 0.39
C LEU A 18 16.22 -1.75 1.16
N GLY A 19 17.36 -1.96 0.50
CA GLY A 19 18.68 -1.70 1.10
C GLY A 19 18.92 -0.20 1.36
N ASN A 20 18.31 0.68 0.56
CA ASN A 20 18.28 2.12 0.80
C ASN A 20 16.90 2.67 0.40
N PRO A 21 15.96 2.79 1.37
CA PRO A 21 14.60 3.24 1.08
C PRO A 21 14.58 4.67 0.55
N ASP A 22 15.32 5.60 1.16
CA ASP A 22 15.35 7.02 0.75
C ASP A 22 15.75 7.18 -0.71
N ARG A 23 16.85 6.54 -1.12
CA ARG A 23 17.33 6.58 -2.50
C ARG A 23 16.30 5.99 -3.48
N THR A 24 15.63 4.91 -3.09
CA THR A 24 14.64 4.26 -3.94
C THR A 24 13.39 5.12 -4.10
N TYR A 25 12.94 5.78 -3.04
CA TYR A 25 11.82 6.72 -3.10
C TYR A 25 12.18 7.95 -3.93
N GLN A 26 13.41 8.49 -3.80
CA GLN A 26 13.89 9.60 -4.64
C GLN A 26 13.84 9.24 -6.12
N LEU A 27 14.27 8.04 -6.52
CA LEU A 27 14.20 7.60 -7.93
C LEU A 27 12.76 7.63 -8.48
N LEU A 28 11.78 7.25 -7.67
CA LEU A 28 10.37 7.32 -8.08
C LEU A 28 9.87 8.75 -8.16
N THR A 29 10.24 9.61 -7.21
CA THR A 29 9.89 11.03 -7.23
C THR A 29 10.48 11.74 -8.44
N ASP A 30 11.76 11.53 -8.70
CA ASP A 30 12.47 12.12 -9.85
C ASP A 30 11.82 11.66 -11.17
N ALA A 31 11.41 10.40 -11.28
CA ALA A 31 10.73 9.87 -12.45
C ALA A 31 9.35 10.53 -12.72
N CYS A 32 8.72 11.08 -11.68
CA CYS A 32 7.41 11.73 -11.76
C CYS A 32 7.48 13.26 -11.76
N GLN A 33 8.64 13.86 -11.48
CA GLN A 33 8.82 15.31 -11.29
C GLN A 33 8.26 16.14 -12.46
N ASP A 34 8.54 15.71 -13.69
CA ASP A 34 8.22 16.46 -14.90
C ASP A 34 6.93 15.97 -15.58
N LEU A 35 6.16 15.09 -14.91
CA LEU A 35 4.95 14.49 -15.46
C LEU A 35 3.69 15.17 -14.91
N ASP A 36 2.74 15.46 -15.81
CA ASP A 36 1.38 15.81 -15.41
C ASP A 36 0.69 14.61 -14.71
N ALA A 37 -0.33 14.89 -13.90
CA ALA A 37 -1.09 13.90 -13.15
C ALA A 37 -1.53 12.69 -13.99
N ALA A 38 -2.01 12.90 -15.22
CA ALA A 38 -2.45 11.80 -16.10
C ALA A 38 -1.27 10.90 -16.52
N THR A 39 -0.13 11.50 -16.86
CA THR A 39 1.07 10.76 -17.28
C THR A 39 1.74 10.06 -16.10
N GLY A 40 1.75 10.69 -14.93
CA GLY A 40 2.19 10.05 -13.68
C GLY A 40 1.37 8.80 -13.32
N HIS A 41 0.05 8.83 -13.57
CA HIS A 41 -0.80 7.66 -13.39
C HIS A 41 -0.45 6.52 -14.36
N LEU A 42 -0.14 6.85 -15.63
CA LEU A 42 0.32 5.86 -16.60
C LEU A 42 1.67 5.25 -16.21
N LEU A 43 2.61 6.08 -15.73
CA LEU A 43 3.90 5.60 -15.22
C LEU A 43 3.71 4.64 -14.06
N HIS A 44 2.88 4.99 -13.08
CA HIS A 44 2.57 4.10 -11.95
C HIS A 44 1.93 2.78 -12.40
N ALA A 45 0.98 2.81 -13.35
CA ALA A 45 0.35 1.62 -13.88
C ALA A 45 1.36 0.69 -14.60
N GLN A 46 2.25 1.28 -15.41
CA GLN A 46 3.30 0.52 -16.09
C GLN A 46 4.31 -0.08 -15.10
N LEU A 47 4.71 0.68 -14.08
CA LEU A 47 5.59 0.19 -13.03
C LEU A 47 4.95 -0.99 -12.27
N VAL A 48 3.67 -0.87 -11.89
CA VAL A 48 2.92 -1.96 -11.26
C VAL A 48 2.92 -3.20 -12.14
N LEU A 49 2.64 -3.07 -13.44
CA LEU A 49 2.66 -4.20 -14.37
C LEU A 49 4.03 -4.89 -14.44
N LEU A 50 5.12 -4.10 -14.52
CA LEU A 50 6.48 -4.65 -14.53
C LEU A 50 6.80 -5.40 -13.24
N LEU A 51 6.40 -4.86 -12.08
CA LEU A 51 6.58 -5.51 -10.80
C LEU A 51 5.74 -6.79 -10.67
N MET A 52 4.50 -6.78 -11.18
CA MET A 52 3.66 -7.99 -11.24
C MET A 52 4.33 -9.09 -12.05
N ASN A 53 4.86 -8.74 -13.23
CA ASN A 53 5.59 -9.68 -14.08
C ASN A 53 6.87 -10.21 -13.41
N HIS A 54 7.56 -9.35 -12.65
CA HIS A 54 8.75 -9.75 -11.91
C HIS A 54 8.44 -10.71 -10.74
N ILE A 55 7.32 -10.49 -10.03
CA ILE A 55 6.88 -11.36 -8.94
C ILE A 55 6.42 -12.71 -9.47
N GLY A 56 5.58 -12.73 -10.52
CA GLY A 56 5.18 -13.96 -11.21
C GLY A 56 4.35 -14.97 -10.40
N ASP A 57 3.87 -14.60 -9.21
CA ASP A 57 3.10 -15.44 -8.30
C ASP A 57 1.70 -14.85 -8.06
N ASP A 58 0.68 -15.52 -8.59
CA ASP A 58 -0.71 -15.08 -8.53
C ASP A 58 -1.26 -15.00 -7.09
N ASP A 59 -0.81 -15.87 -6.17
CA ASP A 59 -1.27 -15.87 -4.79
C ASP A 59 -0.72 -14.65 -4.04
N VAL A 60 0.56 -14.33 -4.24
CA VAL A 60 1.20 -13.11 -3.69
C VAL A 60 0.51 -11.84 -4.21
N LEU A 61 0.19 -11.81 -5.51
CA LEU A 61 -0.48 -10.67 -6.13
C LEU A 61 -1.92 -10.49 -5.62
N GLN A 62 -2.67 -11.60 -5.45
CA GLN A 62 -4.01 -11.56 -4.86
C GLN A 62 -3.96 -11.04 -3.42
N GLU A 63 -3.03 -11.52 -2.60
CA GLU A 63 -2.85 -11.06 -1.22
C GLU A 63 -2.54 -9.56 -1.16
N ALA A 64 -1.62 -9.08 -2.01
CA ALA A 64 -1.26 -7.66 -2.12
C ALA A 64 -2.45 -6.76 -2.46
N ILE A 65 -3.27 -7.17 -3.44
CA ILE A 65 -4.48 -6.43 -3.82
C ILE A 65 -5.48 -6.36 -2.66
N GLN A 66 -5.69 -7.47 -1.93
CA GLN A 66 -6.59 -7.48 -0.78
C GLN A 66 -6.10 -6.54 0.33
N ILE A 67 -4.81 -6.58 0.65
CA ILE A 67 -4.20 -5.70 1.67
C ILE A 67 -4.32 -4.23 1.26
N ALA A 68 -4.01 -3.88 0.01
CA ALA A 68 -4.15 -2.53 -0.50
C ALA A 68 -5.59 -1.99 -0.37
N ARG A 69 -6.59 -2.81 -0.73
CA ARG A 69 -8.01 -2.45 -0.58
C ARG A 69 -8.42 -2.24 0.88
N GLN A 70 -7.90 -3.05 1.80
CA GLN A 70 -8.16 -2.88 3.23
C GLN A 70 -7.52 -1.60 3.79
N GLY A 71 -6.32 -1.24 3.31
CA GLY A 71 -5.65 0.02 3.66
C GLY A 71 -6.49 1.24 3.31
N LEU A 72 -7.08 1.26 2.10
CA LEU A 72 -7.98 2.34 1.67
C LEU A 72 -9.24 2.44 2.55
N LYS A 73 -9.85 1.30 2.91
CA LYS A 73 -10.99 1.28 3.84
C LYS A 73 -10.62 1.86 5.21
N ARG A 74 -9.39 1.60 5.69
CA ARG A 74 -8.87 2.12 6.97
C ARG A 74 -8.69 3.63 6.95
N LEU A 75 -8.18 4.17 5.84
CA LEU A 75 -8.01 5.60 5.65
C LEU A 75 -9.37 6.32 5.50
N ALA A 76 -10.36 5.66 4.89
CA ALA A 76 -11.71 6.19 4.77
C ALA A 76 -12.50 6.18 6.10
N VAL A 77 -12.14 5.29 7.05
CA VAL A 77 -12.71 5.26 8.40
C VAL A 77 -11.80 6.01 9.39
N THR A 78 -11.56 7.29 9.14
CA THR A 78 -11.14 8.17 10.25
C THR A 78 -12.40 8.58 11.01
N PRO A 79 -12.69 8.00 12.20
CA PRO A 79 -13.71 8.58 13.06
C PRO A 79 -13.28 10.03 13.35
N SER A 80 -14.15 10.97 13.00
CA SER A 80 -14.06 12.36 13.48
C SER A 80 -14.01 12.32 15.00
N HIS A 81 -12.81 12.34 15.58
CA HIS A 81 -12.63 12.57 17.01
C HIS A 81 -12.96 14.04 17.23
N SER A 82 -14.25 14.34 17.38
CA SER A 82 -14.71 15.61 17.89
C SER A 82 -14.04 15.83 19.26
N PRO A 83 -13.43 16.98 19.51
CA PRO A 83 -12.84 17.26 20.81
C PRO A 83 -13.94 17.21 21.85
N ARG A 84 -13.75 16.40 22.90
CA ARG A 84 -14.65 16.34 24.05
C ARG A 84 -14.86 17.76 24.57
N ALA A 85 -16.11 18.20 24.59
CA ALA A 85 -16.52 19.38 25.32
C ALA A 85 -16.11 19.20 26.79
N HIS A 86 -15.04 19.90 27.18
CA HIS A 86 -14.65 20.03 28.57
C HIS A 86 -15.59 21.04 29.21
N ILE A 87 -16.76 20.57 29.63
CA ILE A 87 -17.64 21.29 30.55
C ILE A 87 -17.01 21.25 31.97
N GLU A 88 -16.03 22.10 32.25
CA GLU A 88 -15.60 22.35 33.63
C GLU A 88 -16.51 23.42 34.22
N GLY A 89 -17.35 23.01 35.17
CA GLY A 89 -17.97 23.93 36.09
C GLY A 89 -16.90 24.50 37.03
N ALA A 90 -16.51 25.75 36.82
CA ALA A 90 -15.86 26.53 37.86
C ALA A 90 -16.94 27.22 38.69
N ARG A 91 -17.30 26.57 39.81
CA ARG A 91 -17.98 27.20 40.94
C ARG A 91 -17.18 28.45 41.38
N SER A 92 -17.86 29.57 41.61
CA SER A 92 -17.43 30.66 42.48
C SER A 92 -18.67 31.25 43.15
#